data_AF-A0A925MNQ2-F1
#
_entry.id   AF-A0A925MNQ2-F1
#
_cell.length_a   1.000
_cell.length_b   1.000
_cell.length_c   1.000
_cell.angle_alpha   90.00
_cell.angle_beta   90.00
_cell.angle_gamma   90.00
#
_symmetry.space_group_name_H-M   'P 1'
#
loop_
_entity.id
_entity.type
_entity.pdbx_description
1 polymer ?
#
loop_
_entity_poly.entity_id
_entity_poly.type
_entity_poly.pdbx_seq_one_letter_code
_entity_poly.pdbx_strand_id
1 'polypeptide(L)' 'MSNPYDTAAERMSILPPSMRFKGELSADEDLLIQGKIEGTIHHTQLVTIGKEGKIKANISANIIKVEGT' A
#
# COMPACT_ATOMS: atom_id res chain seq x y z
N MET A 1 -17.63 14.82 -18.63
CA MET A 1 -16.44 15.56 -18.17
C MET A 1 -16.47 15.57 -16.65
N SER A 2 -15.75 14.62 -16.06
CA SER A 2 -15.52 14.51 -14.61
C SER A 2 -14.14 13.88 -14.57
N ASN A 3 -13.14 14.52 -13.98
CA ASN A 3 -11.93 13.80 -13.63
C ASN A 3 -12.27 13.07 -12.33
N PRO A 4 -12.58 11.75 -12.36
CA PRO A 4 -13.32 11.07 -11.31
C PRO A 4 -12.43 10.61 -10.14
N TYR A 5 -11.25 11.21 -9.99
CA TYR A 5 -10.23 10.80 -9.03
C TYR A 5 -10.21 11.64 -7.74
N ASP A 6 -11.06 12.65 -7.63
CA ASP A 6 -10.99 13.58 -6.51
C ASP A 6 -12.37 13.80 -5.90
N THR A 7 -12.79 12.84 -5.07
CA THR A 7 -13.78 13.11 -4.02
C THR A 7 -13.08 12.88 -2.69
N ALA A 8 -12.55 13.98 -2.14
CA ALA A 8 -12.17 14.15 -0.75
C ALA A 8 -11.17 13.13 -0.19
N ALA A 9 -9.89 13.52 -0.17
CA ALA A 9 -9.08 13.56 1.06
C ALA A 9 -9.04 12.31 1.97
N GLU A 10 -9.22 11.11 1.44
CA GLU A 10 -8.61 9.93 2.03
C GLU A 10 -7.17 9.92 1.57
N ARG A 11 -6.31 10.39 2.47
CA ARG A 11 -4.87 10.25 2.37
C ARG A 11 -4.58 8.78 2.10
N MET A 12 -4.31 8.46 0.83
CA MET A 12 -4.01 7.12 0.37
C MET A 12 -2.64 7.14 -0.27
N SER A 13 -1.70 6.45 0.36
CA SER A 13 -0.37 6.24 -0.17
C SER A 13 -0.43 5.09 -1.18
N ILE A 14 -0.11 5.38 -2.44
CA ILE A 14 -0.11 4.38 -3.52
C ILE A 14 1.34 4.11 -3.92
N LEU A 15 1.74 2.84 -3.83
CA LEU A 15 3.02 2.33 -4.30
C LEU A 15 2.87 1.71 -5.69
N PRO A 16 3.36 2.38 -6.76
CA PRO A 16 3.19 1.91 -8.13
C PRO A 16 3.91 0.58 -8.41
N PRO A 17 3.48 -0.18 -9.43
CA PRO A 17 4.07 -1.48 -9.77
C PRO A 17 5.55 -1.42 -10.19
N SER A 18 6.00 -0.29 -10.74
CA SER A 18 7.40 -0.05 -11.11
C SER A 18 8.30 0.26 -9.91
N MET A 19 7.73 0.59 -8.75
CA MET A 19 8.46 1.04 -7.58
C MET A 19 8.95 -0.16 -6.77
N ARG A 20 10.18 -0.04 -6.25
CA ARG A 20 10.78 -1.01 -5.35
C ARG A 20 11.18 -0.30 -4.07
N PHE A 21 10.65 -0.78 -2.96
CA PHE A 21 10.96 -0.25 -1.64
C PHE A 21 11.73 -1.29 -0.84
N LYS A 22 12.82 -0.86 -0.18
CA LYS A 22 13.58 -1.70 0.73
C LYS A 22 13.87 -0.94 2.01
N GLY A 23 13.35 -1.42 3.14
CA GLY A 23 13.52 -0.78 4.43
C GLY A 23 12.27 -0.87 5.31
N GLU A 24 12.11 0.10 6.19
CA GLU A 24 10.94 0.23 7.06
C GLU A 24 9.99 1.28 6.48
N LEU A 25 8.72 0.91 6.33
CA LEU A 25 7.65 1.77 5.86
C LEU A 25 6.63 1.96 6.98
N SER A 26 6.40 3.22 7.36
CA SER A 26 5.41 3.57 8.38
C SER A 26 4.45 4.62 7.82
N ALA A 27 3.15 4.34 7.90
CA ALA A 27 2.10 5.24 7.43
C ALA A 27 0.91 5.21 8.39
N ASP A 28 0.15 6.31 8.45
CA ASP A 28 -1.10 6.44 9.21
C ASP A 28 -2.32 6.55 8.30
N GLU A 29 -2.11 6.37 6.99
CA GLU A 29 -3.06 6.59 5.92
C GLU A 29 -3.22 5.31 5.09
N ASP A 30 -4.33 5.14 4.38
CA ASP A 30 -4.60 3.91 3.63
C ASP A 30 -3.48 3.61 2.62
N LEU A 31 -2.98 2.38 2.61
CA LEU A 31 -1.81 2.01 1.82
C LEU A 31 -2.18 1.03 0.71
N LEU A 32 -2.05 1.46 -0.55
CA LEU A 32 -2.23 0.60 -1.72
C LEU A 32 -0.88 0.23 -2.32
N ILE A 33 -0.55 -1.06 -2.32
CA ILE A 33 0.76 -1.56 -2.76
C ILE A 33 0.57 -2.37 -4.03
N GLN A 34 1.05 -1.82 -5.15
CA GLN A 34 1.07 -2.52 -6.44
C GLN A 34 2.50 -2.90 -6.86
N GLY A 35 3.52 -2.40 -6.15
CA GLY A 35 4.94 -2.64 -6.42
C GLY A 35 5.59 -3.73 -5.57
N LYS A 36 6.92 -3.69 -5.50
CA LYS A 36 7.72 -4.64 -4.73
C LYS A 36 8.20 -4.02 -3.43
N ILE A 37 7.96 -4.70 -2.31
CA ILE A 37 8.41 -4.23 -0.99
C ILE A 37 9.21 -5.32 -0.30
N GLU A 38 10.38 -4.97 0.24
CA GLU A 38 11.22 -5.82 1.07
C GLU A 38 11.55 -5.13 2.40
N GLY A 39 11.22 -5.74 3.54
CA GLY A 39 11.55 -5.17 4.86
C GLY A 39 10.42 -5.27 5.88
N THR A 40 9.96 -4.15 6.44
CA THR A 40 8.90 -4.13 7.46
C THR A 40 7.92 -3.00 7.18
N ILE A 41 6.63 -3.29 7.26
CA ILE A 41 5.54 -2.33 7.11
C ILE A 41 4.80 -2.23 8.43
N HIS A 42 4.83 -1.04 9.02
CA HIS A 42 4.06 -0.69 10.21
C HIS A 42 2.91 0.22 9.81
N HIS A 43 1.69 -0.30 9.93
CA HIS A 43 0.49 0.45 9.62
C HIS A 43 -0.58 0.25 10.70
N THR A 44 -1.49 1.21 10.83
CA THR A 44 -2.53 1.25 11.86
C THR A 44 -3.95 1.22 11.27
N GLN A 45 -4.08 1.32 9.94
CA GLN A 45 -5.35 1.33 9.20
C GLN A 45 -5.41 0.16 8.20
N LEU A 46 -5.74 0.44 6.93
CA LEU A 46 -5.95 -0.53 5.86
C LEU A 46 -4.71 -0.63 4.95
N VAL A 47 -4.13 -1.83 4.87
CA VAL A 47 -3.15 -2.18 3.82
C VAL A 47 -3.87 -2.96 2.72
N THR A 48 -3.84 -2.47 1.49
CA THR A 48 -4.29 -3.19 0.29
C THR A 48 -3.10 -3.57 -0.57
N ILE A 49 -2.88 -4.86 -0.77
CA ILE A 49 -1.88 -5.39 -1.70
C ILE A 49 -2.60 -5.66 -3.02
N GLY A 50 -2.33 -4.85 -4.05
CA GLY A 50 -2.88 -5.05 -5.39
C GLY A 50 -2.28 -6.27 -6.08
N LYS A 51 -2.88 -6.69 -7.20
CA LYS A 51 -2.52 -7.92 -7.95
C LYS A 51 -1.05 -8.02 -8.37
N GLU A 52 -0.45 -6.90 -8.76
CA GLU A 52 0.97 -6.81 -9.15
C GLU A 52 1.92 -6.67 -7.94
N GLY A 53 1.36 -6.46 -6.74
CA GLY A 53 2.10 -6.25 -5.51
C GLY A 53 2.82 -7.52 -5.09
N LYS A 54 4.14 -7.43 -4.91
CA LYS A 54 4.96 -8.50 -4.34
C LYS A 54 5.61 -8.05 -3.06
N ILE A 55 5.16 -8.60 -1.94
CA ILE A 55 5.63 -8.18 -0.63
C ILE A 55 6.43 -9.29 0.04
N LYS A 56 7.71 -8.99 0.29
CA LYS A 56 8.61 -9.79 1.10
C LYS A 56 9.02 -9.00 2.33
N ALA A 57 8.02 -8.66 3.14
CA ALA A 57 8.15 -7.84 4.31
C ALA A 57 7.28 -8.34 5.47
N ASN A 58 7.62 -7.98 6.70
CA ASN A 58 6.75 -8.19 7.85
C ASN A 58 5.72 -7.06 7.90
N ILE A 59 4.44 -7.38 7.76
CA ILE A 59 3.35 -6.40 7.77
C ILE A 59 2.61 -6.48 9.10
N SER A 60 2.54 -5.36 9.81
CA SER A 60 1.66 -5.19 10.96
C SER A 60 0.60 -4.15 10.60
N ALA A 61 -0.66 -4.54 10.56
CA ALA A 61 -1.79 -3.63 10.28
C ALA A 61 -3.07 -4.14 10.92
N ASN A 62 -4.07 -3.27 11.03
CA ASN A 62 -5.38 -3.63 11.57
C ASN A 62 -6.19 -4.44 10.54
N ILE A 63 -6.17 -4.00 9.27
CA ILE A 63 -6.82 -4.69 8.17
C ILE A 63 -5.82 -4.87 7.04
N ILE A 64 -5.68 -6.10 6.53
CA ILE A 64 -4.85 -6.43 5.38
C ILE A 64 -5.73 -7.06 4.30
N LYS A 65 -5.86 -6.38 3.17
CA LYS A 65 -6.52 -6.88 1.97
C LYS A 65 -5.45 -7.33 0.98
N VAL A 66 -5.52 -8.58 0.54
CA VAL A 66 -4.53 -9.18 -0.36
C VAL A 66 -5.18 -9.59 -1.67
N GLU A 67 -4.78 -8.95 -2.76
CA GLU A 67 -5.15 -9.31 -4.13
C GLU A 67 -3.92 -9.80 -4.95
N GLY A 68 -2.70 -9.58 -4.44
CA GLY A 68 -1.41 -9.96 -5.03
C GLY A 68 -0.78 -11.23 -4.46
N THR A 69 0.54 -11.39 -4.63
CA THR A 69 1.31 -12.59 -4.22
C THR A 69 2.49 -12.28 -3.30
#